data_AF-A0A401TTN4-F1
#
_entry.id   AF-A0A401TTN4-F1
#
_cell.length_a   1.000
_cell.length_b   1.000
_cell.length_c   1.000
_cell.angle_alpha   90.00
_cell.angle_beta   90.00
_cell.angle_gamma   90.00
#
_symmetry.space_group_name_H-M   'P 1'
#
loop_
_entity.id
_entity.type
_entity.pdbx_description
1 polymer ?
#
loop_
_entity_poly.entity_id
_entity_poly.type
_entity_poly.pdbx_seq_one_letter_code
_entity_poly.pdbx_strand_id
1 'polypeptide(L)'
;VQHFWRLLTHLGIPHATLLDLDLGRSGGGFGRVKTAIEKLIEFGVPKANLLKIEGGMLSDADFAKMHTWQDADDRKLLKGWVDCLKPHAVYFSAPLDLDLAMIAAFPDAYEAVIPKGGGPKMAVDKAAEVVLGTAGPGLALYTGPYKDYPDLLPAYRYHFITNSKPATHLAALTHIKTKALREDMPPLLSELLNHIAKCLRRD
;
A
#
# COMPACT_ATOMS: atom_id res chain seq x y z
N VAL A 1 -9.91 -10.47 -0.12
CA VAL A 1 -8.58 -11.12 -0.03
C VAL A 1 -8.68 -12.56 0.50
N GLN A 2 -9.18 -12.80 1.72
CA GLN A 2 -9.22 -14.14 2.34
C GLN A 2 -9.86 -15.23 1.47
N HIS A 3 -11.03 -14.98 0.86
CA HIS A 3 -11.69 -15.97 0.00
C HIS A 3 -10.85 -16.35 -1.23
N PHE A 4 -10.19 -15.37 -1.86
CA PHE A 4 -9.35 -15.60 -3.03
C PHE A 4 -8.06 -16.33 -2.66
N TRP A 5 -7.39 -15.95 -1.57
CA TRP A 5 -6.19 -16.66 -1.11
C TRP A 5 -6.50 -18.13 -0.83
N ARG A 6 -7.57 -18.41 -0.08
CA ARG A 6 -8.01 -19.79 0.16
C ARG A 6 -8.26 -20.55 -1.13
N LEU A 7 -9.01 -19.96 -2.06
CA LEU A 7 -9.35 -20.58 -3.33
C LEU A 7 -8.10 -20.87 -4.17
N LEU A 8 -7.25 -19.87 -4.39
CA LEU A 8 -6.06 -19.98 -5.24
C LEU A 8 -5.04 -20.94 -4.63
N THR A 9 -4.82 -20.87 -3.32
CA THR A 9 -3.94 -21.81 -2.60
C THR A 9 -4.47 -23.25 -2.70
N HIS A 10 -5.75 -23.50 -2.46
CA HIS A 10 -6.33 -24.84 -2.57
C HIS A 10 -6.30 -25.40 -3.99
N LEU A 11 -6.41 -24.54 -5.00
CA LEU A 11 -6.30 -24.94 -6.41
C LEU A 11 -4.84 -25.07 -6.87
N GLY A 12 -3.86 -24.80 -6.01
CA GLY A 12 -2.44 -24.79 -6.38
C GLY A 12 -2.12 -23.76 -7.46
N ILE A 13 -2.90 -22.68 -7.56
CA ILE A 13 -2.70 -21.60 -8.53
C ILE A 13 -1.72 -20.60 -7.92
N PRO A 14 -0.51 -20.45 -8.49
CA PRO A 14 0.43 -19.42 -8.06
C PRO A 14 -0.21 -18.04 -8.19
N HIS A 15 -0.04 -17.19 -7.18
CA HIS A 15 -0.62 -15.85 -7.17
C HIS A 15 0.26 -14.88 -6.39
N ALA A 16 0.10 -13.60 -6.70
CA ALA A 16 0.68 -12.51 -5.94
C ALA A 16 -0.41 -11.49 -5.60
N THR A 17 -0.26 -10.79 -4.48
CA THR A 17 -1.25 -9.85 -3.97
C THR A 17 -0.60 -8.52 -3.69
N LEU A 18 -1.20 -7.46 -4.23
CA LEU A 18 -0.94 -6.08 -3.85
C LEU A 18 -2.03 -5.62 -2.88
N LEU A 19 -1.63 -5.15 -1.70
CA LEU A 19 -2.51 -4.65 -0.65
C LEU A 19 -2.24 -3.16 -0.40
N ASP A 20 -3.23 -2.45 0.12
CA ASP A 20 -3.04 -1.08 0.59
C ASP A 20 -2.44 -1.11 1.99
N LEU A 21 -1.40 -0.30 2.24
CA LEU A 21 -0.82 -0.17 3.57
C LEU A 21 -1.72 0.67 4.48
N ASP A 22 -2.52 1.56 3.89
CA ASP A 22 -3.49 2.40 4.58
C ASP A 22 -2.88 3.24 5.73
N LEU A 23 -1.61 3.66 5.63
CA LEU A 23 -0.94 4.38 6.72
C LEU A 23 -1.72 5.64 7.12
N GLY A 24 -1.96 5.80 8.43
CA GLY A 24 -2.76 6.88 8.99
C GLY A 24 -4.26 6.58 9.11
N ARG A 25 -4.80 5.61 8.37
CA ARG A 25 -6.19 5.15 8.54
C ARG A 25 -6.35 4.25 9.77
N SER A 26 -7.58 4.11 10.25
CA SER A 26 -7.90 3.16 11.32
C SER A 26 -7.55 1.72 10.87
N GLY A 27 -6.72 1.03 11.67
CA GLY A 27 -6.20 -0.31 11.32
C GLY A 27 -5.16 -0.34 10.19
N GLY A 28 -4.68 0.82 9.74
CA GLY A 28 -3.59 0.96 8.77
C GLY A 28 -2.22 0.53 9.31
N GLY A 29 -1.20 0.52 8.44
CA GLY A 29 0.17 0.21 8.80
C GLY A 29 0.31 -1.19 9.40
N PHE A 30 0.78 -1.27 10.65
CA PHE A 30 0.93 -2.54 11.35
C PHE A 30 -0.38 -3.33 11.51
N GLY A 31 -1.54 -2.68 11.51
CA GLY A 31 -2.82 -3.40 11.48
C GLY A 31 -2.99 -4.24 10.22
N ARG A 32 -2.67 -3.68 9.04
CA ARG A 32 -2.71 -4.39 7.75
C ARG A 32 -1.64 -5.48 7.66
N VAL A 33 -0.43 -5.20 8.14
CA VAL A 33 0.66 -6.18 8.23
C VAL A 33 0.26 -7.36 9.11
N LYS A 34 -0.26 -7.10 10.32
CA LYS A 34 -0.74 -8.14 11.24
C LYS A 34 -1.78 -9.03 10.57
N THR A 35 -2.79 -8.43 9.93
CA THR A 35 -3.82 -9.18 9.21
C THR A 35 -3.23 -10.06 8.11
N ALA A 36 -2.27 -9.56 7.33
CA ALA A 36 -1.61 -10.36 6.29
C ALA A 36 -0.88 -11.57 6.88
N ILE A 37 -0.14 -11.36 7.98
CA ILE A 37 0.56 -12.45 8.71
C ILE A 37 -0.45 -13.48 9.23
N GLU A 38 -1.53 -13.04 9.90
CA GLU A 38 -2.58 -13.94 10.41
C GLU A 38 -3.17 -14.80 9.28
N LYS A 39 -3.42 -14.22 8.10
CA LYS A 39 -3.93 -14.96 6.94
C LYS A 39 -2.92 -15.93 6.36
N LEU A 40 -1.64 -15.57 6.28
CA LEU A 40 -0.61 -16.51 5.82
C LEU A 40 -0.49 -17.71 6.77
N ILE A 41 -0.56 -17.49 8.08
CA ILE A 41 -0.59 -18.57 9.09
C ILE A 41 -1.84 -19.45 8.91
N GLU A 42 -3.02 -18.83 8.74
CA GLU A 42 -4.29 -19.54 8.47
C GLU A 42 -4.18 -20.46 7.24
N PHE A 43 -3.39 -20.07 6.23
CA PHE A 43 -3.17 -20.85 5.01
C PHE A 43 -1.90 -21.70 5.01
N GLY A 44 -1.36 -22.00 6.20
CA GLY A 44 -0.34 -23.03 6.38
C GLY A 44 1.10 -22.56 6.27
N VAL A 45 1.36 -21.26 6.16
CA VAL A 45 2.73 -20.73 6.30
C VAL A 45 3.15 -20.86 7.76
N PRO A 46 4.30 -21.50 8.07
CA PRO A 46 4.74 -21.67 9.45
C PRO A 46 4.94 -20.32 10.16
N LYS A 47 4.32 -20.16 11.33
CA LYS A 47 4.43 -18.95 12.17
C LYS A 47 5.90 -18.56 12.45
N ALA A 48 6.76 -19.55 12.66
CA ALA A 48 8.19 -19.34 12.90
C ALA A 48 8.93 -18.67 11.72
N ASN A 49 8.42 -18.79 10.50
CA ASN A 49 8.99 -18.12 9.33
C ASN A 49 8.55 -16.66 9.27
N LEU A 50 7.28 -16.39 9.60
CA LEU A 50 6.67 -15.06 9.50
C LEU A 50 7.02 -14.15 10.67
N LEU A 51 7.20 -14.70 11.86
CA LEU A 51 7.45 -13.96 13.09
C LEU A 51 8.91 -14.00 13.54
N LYS A 52 9.83 -14.31 12.63
CA LYS A 52 11.26 -14.34 12.92
C LYS A 52 11.78 -12.93 13.16
N ILE A 53 12.47 -12.74 14.27
CA ILE A 53 13.14 -11.48 14.65
C ILE A 53 14.59 -11.76 15.04
N GLU A 54 15.40 -10.71 15.20
CA GLU A 54 16.73 -10.86 15.78
C GLU A 54 16.61 -11.44 17.20
N GLY A 55 17.37 -12.50 17.49
CA GLY A 55 17.31 -13.18 18.78
C GLY A 55 16.19 -14.21 18.97
N GLY A 56 15.34 -14.47 17.95
CA GLY A 56 14.39 -15.58 17.99
C GLY A 56 13.10 -15.37 17.21
N MET A 57 11.97 -15.58 17.89
CA MET A 57 10.63 -15.43 17.34
C MET A 57 9.83 -14.45 18.20
N LEU A 58 9.08 -13.57 17.55
CA LEU A 58 8.16 -12.64 18.22
C LEU A 58 7.15 -13.44 19.05
N SER A 59 6.92 -13.01 20.29
CA SER A 59 5.98 -13.67 21.18
C SER A 59 4.53 -13.51 20.69
N ASP A 60 3.66 -14.44 21.08
CA ASP A 60 2.23 -14.38 20.78
C ASP A 60 1.57 -13.14 21.39
N ALA A 61 2.02 -12.71 22.57
CA ALA A 61 1.52 -11.54 23.26
C ALA A 61 1.88 -10.24 22.52
N ASP A 62 3.10 -10.15 22.00
CA ASP A 62 3.54 -8.98 21.22
C ASP A 62 2.89 -8.97 19.85
N PHE A 63 2.82 -10.12 19.18
CA PHE A 63 2.13 -10.25 17.89
C PHE A 63 0.66 -9.86 17.99
N ALA A 64 -0.03 -10.26 19.06
CA ALA A 64 -1.42 -9.86 19.30
C ALA A 64 -1.60 -8.33 19.33
N LYS A 65 -0.60 -7.61 19.84
CA LYS A 65 -0.58 -6.15 19.96
C LYS A 65 0.03 -5.43 18.76
N MET A 66 0.54 -6.13 17.74
CA MET A 66 1.22 -5.51 16.58
C MET A 66 0.45 -4.34 15.97
N HIS A 67 -0.87 -4.45 15.85
CA HIS A 67 -1.75 -3.39 15.32
C HIS A 67 -1.73 -2.06 16.10
N THR A 68 -1.23 -2.05 17.35
CA THR A 68 -1.10 -0.84 18.19
C THR A 68 0.28 -0.20 18.07
N TRP A 69 1.23 -0.83 17.38
CA TRP A 69 2.58 -0.31 17.20
C TRP A 69 2.55 0.91 16.29
N GLN A 70 2.93 2.05 16.83
CA GLN A 70 2.80 3.36 16.17
C GLN A 70 3.87 4.36 16.59
N ASP A 71 4.71 4.05 17.59
CA ASP A 71 5.70 4.98 18.09
C ASP A 71 6.88 5.18 17.10
N ALA A 72 7.84 6.02 17.47
CA ALA A 72 8.95 6.36 16.59
C ALA A 72 9.87 5.17 16.27
N ASP A 73 9.99 4.21 17.17
CA ASP A 73 10.82 3.03 16.98
C ASP A 73 10.08 1.96 16.19
N ASP A 74 8.80 1.75 16.48
CA ASP A 74 7.89 0.90 15.70
C ASP A 74 7.91 1.30 14.22
N ARG A 75 7.81 2.60 13.94
CA ARG A 75 7.80 3.12 12.55
C ARG A 75 9.06 2.75 11.76
N LYS A 76 10.21 2.60 12.42
CA LYS A 76 11.45 2.15 11.77
C LYS A 76 11.37 0.68 11.36
N LEU A 77 10.59 -0.13 12.08
CA LEU A 77 10.43 -1.57 11.83
C LEU A 77 9.40 -1.88 10.74
N LEU A 78 8.44 -0.98 10.49
CA LEU A 78 7.31 -1.24 9.57
C LEU A 78 7.78 -1.71 8.19
N LYS A 79 8.81 -1.06 7.62
CA LYS A 79 9.36 -1.46 6.32
C LYS A 79 9.90 -2.89 6.34
N GLY A 80 10.61 -3.27 7.40
CA GLY A 80 11.14 -4.62 7.56
C GLY A 80 10.03 -5.67 7.57
N TRP A 81 8.96 -5.41 8.33
CA TRP A 81 7.79 -6.30 8.35
C TRP A 81 7.06 -6.39 7.02
N VAL A 82 6.90 -5.28 6.30
CA VAL A 82 6.35 -5.27 4.93
C VAL A 82 7.23 -6.10 3.99
N ASP A 83 8.55 -5.93 4.05
CA ASP A 83 9.48 -6.66 3.18
C ASP A 83 9.51 -8.17 3.50
N CYS A 84 9.34 -8.58 4.76
CA CYS A 84 9.25 -9.99 5.17
C CYS A 84 8.07 -10.73 4.51
N LEU A 85 7.07 -10.03 3.99
CA LEU A 85 5.89 -10.62 3.34
C LEU A 85 6.08 -10.82 1.83
N LYS A 86 7.06 -10.15 1.21
CA LYS A 86 7.33 -10.26 -0.23
C LYS A 86 7.70 -11.69 -0.69
N PRO A 87 8.50 -12.48 0.05
CA PRO A 87 8.74 -13.89 -0.28
C PRO A 87 7.48 -14.76 -0.32
N HIS A 88 6.41 -14.32 0.35
CA HIS A 88 5.10 -14.97 0.34
C HIS A 88 4.17 -14.40 -0.73
N ALA A 89 4.72 -13.66 -1.70
CA ALA A 89 4.00 -13.00 -2.78
C ALA A 89 2.96 -11.95 -2.31
N VAL A 90 3.18 -11.38 -1.12
CA VAL A 90 2.34 -10.32 -0.55
C VAL A 90 3.11 -9.00 -0.55
N TYR A 91 2.56 -8.01 -1.23
CA TYR A 91 3.15 -6.69 -1.45
C TYR A 91 2.21 -5.62 -0.91
N PHE A 92 2.76 -4.49 -0.45
CA PHE A 92 2.00 -3.37 0.08
C PHE A 92 2.30 -2.07 -0.65
N SER A 93 1.28 -1.44 -1.23
CA SER A 93 1.33 -0.07 -1.71
C SER A 93 1.48 0.87 -0.53
N ALA A 94 2.59 1.61 -0.50
CA ALA A 94 2.95 2.50 0.59
C ALA A 94 3.09 3.95 0.09
N PRO A 95 2.75 4.96 0.93
CA PRO A 95 2.27 4.80 2.31
C PRO A 95 0.78 4.45 2.43
N LEU A 96 -0.05 4.76 1.43
CA LEU A 96 -1.50 4.59 1.53
C LEU A 96 -1.99 3.44 0.66
N ASP A 97 -2.09 3.67 -0.64
CA ASP A 97 -2.59 2.75 -1.65
C ASP A 97 -1.88 3.00 -2.98
N LEU A 98 -2.22 2.21 -4.00
CA LEU A 98 -1.62 2.36 -5.32
C LEU A 98 -1.95 3.72 -5.96
N ASP A 99 -3.14 4.25 -5.68
CA ASP A 99 -3.62 5.49 -6.27
C ASP A 99 -2.73 6.69 -5.85
N LEU A 100 -2.38 6.77 -4.57
CA LEU A 100 -1.45 7.78 -4.07
C LEU A 100 -0.04 7.61 -4.65
N ALA A 101 0.42 6.36 -4.79
CA ALA A 101 1.72 6.07 -5.38
C ALA A 101 1.79 6.52 -6.86
N MET A 102 0.70 6.36 -7.60
CA MET A 102 0.62 6.81 -8.98
C MET A 102 0.58 8.34 -9.11
N ILE A 103 -0.15 9.05 -8.24
CA ILE A 103 -0.10 10.52 -8.19
C ILE A 103 1.33 11.00 -7.92
N ALA A 104 2.02 10.37 -6.97
CA ALA A 104 3.39 10.74 -6.62
C ALA A 104 4.36 10.52 -7.79
N ALA A 105 4.17 9.44 -8.56
CA ALA A 105 5.01 9.10 -9.70
C ALA A 105 4.72 9.95 -10.95
N PHE A 106 3.46 10.33 -11.19
CA PHE A 106 3.04 11.00 -12.41
C PHE A 106 2.19 12.25 -12.16
N PRO A 107 2.66 13.22 -11.35
CA PRO A 107 1.85 14.38 -10.96
C PRO A 107 1.31 15.15 -12.17
N ASP A 108 2.15 15.41 -13.17
CA ASP A 108 1.78 16.13 -14.40
C ASP A 108 0.65 15.43 -15.18
N ALA A 109 0.62 14.10 -15.18
CA ALA A 109 -0.41 13.33 -15.89
C ALA A 109 -1.78 13.45 -15.20
N TYR A 110 -1.79 13.47 -13.86
CA TYR A 110 -3.02 13.71 -13.09
C TYR A 110 -3.45 15.18 -13.15
N GLU A 111 -2.50 16.12 -13.19
CA GLU A 111 -2.82 17.54 -13.38
C GLU A 111 -3.44 17.80 -14.76
N ALA A 112 -2.93 17.16 -15.82
CA ALA A 112 -3.42 17.33 -17.19
C ALA A 112 -4.89 16.92 -17.39
N VAL A 113 -5.43 16.04 -16.55
CA VAL A 113 -6.84 15.60 -16.64
C VAL A 113 -7.80 16.51 -15.86
N ILE A 114 -7.29 17.54 -15.17
CA ILE A 114 -8.11 18.51 -14.46
C ILE A 114 -8.77 19.46 -15.48
N PRO A 115 -10.11 19.50 -15.57
CA PRO A 115 -10.78 20.44 -16.47
C PRO A 115 -10.59 21.89 -15.98
N LYS A 116 -10.70 22.85 -16.91
CA LYS A 116 -10.62 24.28 -16.59
C LYS A 116 -11.61 24.65 -15.48
N GLY A 117 -11.11 25.26 -14.40
CA GLY A 117 -11.89 25.64 -13.21
C GLY A 117 -12.12 24.53 -12.18
N GLY A 118 -11.65 23.31 -12.48
CA GLY A 118 -11.60 22.18 -11.57
C GLY A 118 -10.37 22.19 -10.64
N GLY A 119 -10.04 21.02 -10.10
CA GLY A 119 -8.82 20.77 -9.34
C GLY A 119 -8.99 20.75 -7.82
N PRO A 120 -7.91 20.39 -7.10
CA PRO A 120 -7.90 20.36 -5.64
C PRO A 120 -8.01 21.78 -5.06
N LYS A 121 -9.03 22.01 -4.23
CA LYS A 121 -9.28 23.30 -3.56
C LYS A 121 -9.23 23.22 -2.04
N MET A 122 -9.03 22.02 -1.51
CA MET A 122 -9.06 21.74 -0.07
C MET A 122 -7.64 21.87 0.50
N ALA A 123 -7.52 22.53 1.66
CA ALA A 123 -6.27 22.56 2.40
C ALA A 123 -5.83 21.15 2.83
N VAL A 124 -4.52 20.97 3.02
CA VAL A 124 -3.91 19.64 3.28
C VAL A 124 -4.49 18.97 4.52
N ASP A 125 -4.67 19.71 5.62
CA ASP A 125 -5.23 19.20 6.88
C ASP A 125 -6.67 18.67 6.69
N LYS A 126 -7.51 19.42 5.96
CA LYS A 126 -8.89 19.01 5.66
C LYS A 126 -8.97 17.88 4.65
N ALA A 127 -8.07 17.85 3.67
CA ALA A 127 -7.98 16.72 2.76
C ALA A 127 -7.57 15.45 3.52
N ALA A 128 -6.64 15.56 4.47
CA ALA A 128 -6.20 14.44 5.29
C ALA A 128 -7.32 13.85 6.15
N GLU A 129 -8.14 14.69 6.81
CA GLU A 129 -9.32 14.24 7.57
C GLU A 129 -10.27 13.40 6.69
N VAL A 130 -10.47 13.79 5.43
CA VAL A 130 -11.35 13.07 4.50
C VAL A 130 -10.69 11.79 3.96
N VAL A 131 -9.42 11.84 3.58
CA VAL A 131 -8.71 10.71 2.94
C VAL A 131 -8.34 9.61 3.94
N LEU A 132 -7.90 10.01 5.13
CA LEU A 132 -7.42 9.10 6.18
C LEU A 132 -8.53 8.74 7.18
N GLY A 133 -9.61 9.53 7.21
CA GLY A 133 -10.63 9.45 8.24
C GLY A 133 -10.13 9.97 9.58
N THR A 134 -11.06 10.06 10.55
CA THR A 134 -10.80 10.64 11.88
C THR A 134 -10.61 9.59 12.98
N ALA A 135 -10.83 8.30 12.67
CA ALA A 135 -10.71 7.20 13.62
C ALA A 135 -9.29 6.59 13.70
N GLY A 136 -8.38 7.03 12.83
CA GLY A 136 -6.98 6.59 12.81
C GLY A 136 -6.02 7.68 13.30
N PRO A 137 -4.71 7.39 13.33
CA PRO A 137 -3.69 8.36 13.76
C PRO A 137 -3.45 9.50 12.76
N GLY A 138 -4.02 9.42 11.54
CA GLY A 138 -3.96 10.49 10.55
C GLY A 138 -2.54 10.86 10.14
N LEU A 139 -2.27 12.16 10.05
CA LEU A 139 -0.98 12.70 9.62
C LEU A 139 0.17 12.42 10.60
N ALA A 140 -0.11 12.00 11.84
CA ALA A 140 0.94 11.73 12.83
C ALA A 140 1.92 10.62 12.38
N LEU A 141 1.49 9.72 11.49
CA LEU A 141 2.35 8.66 10.94
C LEU A 141 3.11 9.07 9.68
N TYR A 142 2.77 10.20 9.05
CA TYR A 142 3.42 10.71 7.85
C TYR A 142 4.71 11.44 8.21
N THR A 143 5.72 10.64 8.54
CA THR A 143 7.05 11.10 8.97
C THR A 143 8.14 10.36 8.19
N GLY A 144 9.40 10.78 8.35
CA GLY A 144 10.54 10.12 7.70
C GLY A 144 10.37 10.05 6.17
N PRO A 145 10.39 8.86 5.55
CA PRO A 145 10.24 8.73 4.09
C PRO A 145 8.86 9.13 3.57
N TYR A 146 7.86 9.27 4.43
CA TYR A 146 6.48 9.62 4.05
C TYR A 146 6.08 11.06 4.37
N LYS A 147 7.02 11.89 4.85
CA LYS A 147 6.74 13.24 5.35
C LYS A 147 6.14 14.20 4.31
N ASP A 148 6.44 14.00 3.03
CA ASP A 148 6.01 14.89 1.94
C ASP A 148 4.73 14.41 1.24
N TYR A 149 4.26 13.18 1.54
CA TYR A 149 3.01 12.64 0.99
C TYR A 149 1.73 13.38 1.40
N PRO A 150 1.63 14.03 2.58
CA PRO A 150 0.45 14.82 2.94
C PRO A 150 0.10 15.88 1.89
N ASP A 151 1.08 16.47 1.22
CA ASP A 151 0.87 17.51 0.20
C ASP A 151 0.12 16.99 -1.03
N LEU A 152 0.10 15.66 -1.23
CA LEU A 152 -0.62 15.00 -2.31
C LEU A 152 -2.09 14.70 -1.96
N LEU A 153 -2.48 14.78 -0.69
CA LEU A 153 -3.83 14.40 -0.23
C LEU A 153 -4.96 15.26 -0.82
N PRO A 154 -4.79 16.58 -1.04
CA PRO A 154 -5.78 17.37 -1.78
C PRO A 154 -6.03 16.83 -3.19
N ALA A 155 -4.96 16.53 -3.93
CA ALA A 155 -5.04 15.95 -5.27
C ALA A 155 -5.67 14.56 -5.24
N TYR A 156 -5.25 13.69 -4.31
CA TYR A 156 -5.85 12.38 -4.09
C TYR A 156 -7.36 12.48 -3.86
N ARG A 157 -7.79 13.34 -2.92
CA ARG A 157 -9.22 13.53 -2.62
C ARG A 157 -9.98 13.99 -3.86
N TYR A 158 -9.41 14.92 -4.62
CA TYR A 158 -10.01 15.39 -5.86
C TYR A 158 -10.16 14.24 -6.87
N HIS A 159 -9.08 13.52 -7.17
CA HIS A 159 -9.05 12.49 -8.21
C HIS A 159 -9.82 11.21 -7.87
N PHE A 160 -9.82 10.80 -6.60
CA PHE A 160 -10.19 9.43 -6.23
C PHE A 160 -11.31 9.32 -5.19
N ILE A 161 -11.67 10.43 -4.54
CA ILE A 161 -12.85 10.50 -3.67
C ILE A 161 -13.98 11.25 -4.37
N THR A 162 -13.67 12.34 -5.06
CA THR A 162 -14.68 13.15 -5.76
C THR A 162 -15.01 12.59 -7.15
N ASN A 163 -14.05 11.93 -7.80
CA ASN A 163 -14.18 11.40 -9.15
C ASN A 163 -14.02 9.87 -9.18
N SER A 164 -14.33 9.27 -10.33
CA SER A 164 -14.24 7.82 -10.54
C SER A 164 -12.78 7.37 -10.67
N LYS A 165 -12.31 6.52 -9.74
CA LYS A 165 -10.94 6.00 -9.76
C LYS A 165 -10.52 5.38 -11.10
N PRO A 166 -11.30 4.44 -11.70
CA PRO A 166 -10.91 3.85 -12.99
C PRO A 166 -10.85 4.87 -14.12
N ALA A 167 -11.81 5.80 -14.16
CA ALA A 167 -11.86 6.82 -15.21
C ALA A 167 -10.68 7.80 -15.11
N THR A 168 -10.36 8.25 -13.90
CA THR A 168 -9.23 9.14 -13.65
C THR A 168 -7.91 8.48 -14.03
N HIS A 169 -7.68 7.22 -13.65
CA HIS A 169 -6.49 6.47 -14.05
C HIS A 169 -6.40 6.31 -15.56
N LEU A 170 -7.48 5.90 -16.22
CA LEU A 170 -7.49 5.73 -17.67
C LEU A 170 -7.15 7.04 -18.39
N ALA A 171 -7.71 8.16 -17.94
CA ALA A 171 -7.43 9.47 -18.49
C ALA A 171 -5.96 9.87 -18.25
N ALA A 172 -5.45 9.74 -17.03
CA ALA A 172 -4.08 10.12 -16.69
C ALA A 172 -3.06 9.29 -17.49
N LEU A 173 -3.30 7.99 -17.67
CA LEU A 173 -2.47 7.10 -18.50
C LEU A 173 -2.34 7.58 -19.96
N THR A 174 -3.33 8.29 -20.51
CA THR A 174 -3.22 8.87 -21.86
C THR A 174 -2.16 9.98 -21.98
N HIS A 175 -1.77 10.57 -20.85
CA HIS A 175 -0.74 11.61 -20.76
C HIS A 175 0.65 11.05 -20.42
N ILE A 176 0.77 9.75 -20.13
CA ILE A 176 2.05 9.12 -19.77
C ILE A 176 2.63 8.39 -20.99
N LYS A 177 3.83 8.77 -21.40
CA LYS A 177 4.56 8.07 -22.47
C LYS A 177 4.96 6.68 -22.00
N THR A 178 4.92 5.67 -22.86
CA THR A 178 5.30 4.28 -22.53
C THR A 178 6.70 4.15 -21.90
N LYS A 179 7.66 4.98 -22.33
CA LYS A 179 9.01 5.01 -21.75
C LYS A 179 8.98 5.47 -20.29
N ALA A 180 8.34 6.62 -20.02
CA ALA A 180 8.17 7.15 -18.65
C ALA A 180 7.38 6.18 -17.77
N LEU A 181 6.32 5.57 -18.32
CA LEU A 181 5.55 4.55 -17.60
C LEU A 181 6.44 3.36 -17.17
N ARG A 182 7.47 3.01 -17.92
CA ARG A 182 8.40 1.92 -17.55
C ARG A 182 9.46 2.37 -16.55
N GLU A 183 10.00 3.57 -16.74
CA GLU A 183 11.13 4.10 -15.96
C GLU A 183 10.69 4.64 -14.59
N ASP A 184 9.53 5.28 -14.53
CA ASP A 184 9.06 6.04 -13.36
C ASP A 184 7.94 5.33 -12.58
N MET A 185 7.54 4.11 -13.00
CA MET A 185 6.55 3.32 -12.29
C MET A 185 6.92 3.18 -10.81
N PRO A 186 5.97 3.28 -9.86
CA PRO A 186 6.24 3.02 -8.46
C PRO A 186 7.06 1.73 -8.26
N PRO A 187 8.23 1.78 -7.59
CA PRO A 187 9.18 0.66 -7.54
C PRO A 187 8.55 -0.68 -7.11
N LEU A 188 7.60 -0.61 -6.19
CA LEU A 188 6.84 -1.77 -5.73
C LEU A 188 6.09 -2.50 -6.86
N LEU A 189 5.49 -1.76 -7.80
CA LEU A 189 4.82 -2.38 -8.95
C LEU A 189 5.84 -3.07 -9.87
N SER A 190 7.01 -2.47 -10.05
CA SER A 190 8.09 -3.11 -10.80
C SER A 190 8.54 -4.42 -10.13
N GLU A 191 8.72 -4.42 -8.80
CA GLU A 191 9.03 -5.63 -8.03
C GLU A 191 7.95 -6.71 -8.18
N LEU A 192 6.67 -6.33 -8.03
CA LEU A 192 5.53 -7.23 -8.18
C LEU A 192 5.45 -7.82 -9.60
N LEU A 193 5.58 -6.99 -10.65
CA LEU A 193 5.55 -7.44 -12.04
C LEU A 193 6.72 -8.37 -12.36
N ASN A 194 7.91 -8.10 -11.81
CA ASN A 194 9.06 -8.99 -11.94
C ASN A 194 8.82 -10.34 -11.24
N HIS A 195 8.18 -10.34 -10.07
CA HIS A 195 7.78 -11.57 -9.39
C HIS A 195 6.75 -12.35 -10.22
N ILE A 196 5.71 -11.68 -10.75
CA ILE A 196 4.72 -12.30 -11.63
C ILE A 196 5.39 -12.92 -12.86
N ALA A 197 6.31 -12.19 -13.50
CA ALA A 197 7.01 -12.67 -14.69
C ALA A 197 7.91 -13.88 -14.44
N LYS A 198 8.52 -13.98 -13.25
CA LYS A 198 9.42 -15.08 -12.87
C LYS A 198 8.68 -16.30 -12.32
N CYS A 199 7.63 -16.08 -11.53
CA CYS A 199 7.05 -17.12 -10.69
C CYS A 199 5.65 -17.57 -11.14
N LEU A 200 4.97 -16.77 -11.99
CA LEU A 200 3.58 -17.00 -12.37
C LEU A 200 3.38 -17.20 -13.88
N ARG A 201 4.46 -17.16 -14.68
CA ARG A 201 4.39 -17.64 -16.07
C ARG A 201 4.30 -19.16 -16.03
N ARG A 202 3.21 -19.69 -16.55
CA ARG A 202 3.16 -21.09 -17.00
C ARG A 202 3.91 -21.14 -18.33
N ASP A 203 4.95 -21.94 -18.37
CA ASP A 203 5.51 -22.54 -19.58
C ASP A 203 4.41 -23.23 -20.38
#